data_AF-A0A7S0R1T0-F1
#
_entry.id   AF-A0A7S0R1T0-F1
#
_cell.length_a   1.000
_cell.length_b   1.000
_cell.length_c   1.000
_cell.angle_alpha   90.00
_cell.angle_beta   90.00
_cell.angle_gamma   90.00
#
_symmetry.space_group_name_H-M   'P 1'
#
loop_
_entity.id
_entity.type
_entity.pdbx_description
1 polymer ?
#
loop_
_entity_poly.entity_id
_entity_poly.type
_entity_poly.pdbx_seq_one_letter_code
_entity_poly.pdbx_strand_id
1 'polypeptide(L)'
;GKMRRMSMLSGSNSSGNTATEGSEEDPGKEAHLPNMKVLVVEDNPVSQKLMKLMLECEGWEVDTAENGQLAVDKSLVTEYACLLMDCDMPVKDGWQATREIREREAGGKSSWVPIIAVTARNA
;
A
#
# COMPACT_ATOMS: atom_id res chain seq x y z
N GLY A 1 -28.67 -0.09 -2.64
CA GLY A 1 -29.34 1.21 -2.83
C GLY A 1 -29.94 1.68 -1.53
N LYS A 2 -29.45 2.78 -0.97
CA LYS A 2 -30.10 3.53 0.12
C LYS A 2 -29.99 5.03 -0.18
N MET A 3 -31.12 5.70 0.03
CA MET A 3 -31.49 7.05 -0.42
C MET A 3 -30.47 8.16 -0.15
N ARG A 4 -30.28 9.04 -1.14
CA ARG A 4 -29.72 10.40 -0.97
C ARG A 4 -30.76 11.27 -0.28
N ARG A 5 -30.39 11.92 0.84
CA ARG A 5 -31.15 13.06 1.39
C ARG A 5 -30.62 14.35 0.78
N MET A 6 -31.51 15.10 0.15
CA MET A 6 -31.31 16.44 -0.39
C MET A 6 -32.17 17.41 0.43
N SER A 7 -31.58 18.50 0.94
CA SER A 7 -32.22 19.68 1.56
C SER A 7 -31.18 20.36 2.45
N MET A 8 -30.96 21.68 2.51
CA MET A 8 -31.36 22.88 1.78
C MET A 8 -30.38 23.98 2.23
N LEU A 9 -30.12 24.98 1.39
CA LEU A 9 -29.47 26.23 1.79
C LEU A 9 -30.44 27.09 2.59
N SER A 10 -30.00 27.65 3.72
CA SER A 10 -30.62 28.82 4.35
C SER A 10 -29.71 29.44 5.41
N GLY A 11 -29.46 30.75 5.29
CA GLY A 11 -29.39 31.64 6.44
C GLY A 11 -28.01 32.12 6.87
N SER A 12 -27.64 33.30 6.39
CA SER A 12 -26.65 34.18 7.02
C SER A 12 -27.19 34.69 8.36
N ASN A 13 -26.40 34.66 9.44
CA ASN A 13 -26.54 35.64 10.51
C ASN A 13 -25.24 35.84 11.32
N SER A 14 -25.07 37.08 11.74
CA SER A 14 -23.91 37.73 12.35
C SER A 14 -23.69 37.41 13.83
N SER A 15 -22.41 37.49 14.24
CA SER A 15 -21.85 37.99 15.51
C SER A 15 -22.56 37.66 16.84
N GLY A 16 -21.90 36.85 17.68
CA GLY A 16 -22.26 36.71 19.09
C GLY A 16 -21.46 35.62 19.82
N ASN A 17 -20.54 36.08 20.66
CA ASN A 17 -19.65 35.37 21.59
C ASN A 17 -20.28 34.21 22.39
N THR A 18 -19.62 33.04 22.47
CA THR A 18 -19.60 32.13 23.65
C THR A 18 -18.48 31.10 23.54
N ALA A 19 -17.70 30.96 24.61
CA ALA A 19 -16.76 29.87 24.83
C ALA A 19 -17.48 28.51 24.88
N THR A 20 -17.02 27.50 24.14
CA THR A 20 -17.15 26.09 24.54
C THR A 20 -16.28 25.17 23.68
N GLU A 21 -15.80 24.13 24.36
CA GLU A 21 -15.57 22.78 23.87
C GLU A 21 -14.31 22.45 23.07
N GLY A 22 -13.55 21.53 23.68
CA GLY A 22 -12.39 20.89 23.10
C GLY A 22 -12.76 20.12 21.84
N SER A 23 -11.87 20.20 20.86
CA SER A 23 -11.83 19.23 19.79
C SER A 23 -11.30 17.93 20.38
N GLU A 24 -12.22 17.07 20.83
CA GLU A 24 -11.98 15.64 20.98
C GLU A 24 -11.38 15.14 19.65
N GLU A 25 -10.13 14.68 19.72
CA GLU A 25 -9.51 13.96 18.60
C GLU A 25 -10.34 12.71 18.34
N ASP A 26 -10.99 12.67 17.17
CA ASP A 26 -11.77 11.51 16.72
C ASP A 26 -10.85 10.27 16.61
N PRO A 27 -10.99 9.26 17.48
CA PRO A 27 -10.12 8.09 17.49
C PRO A 27 -10.46 7.08 16.38
N GLY A 28 -11.35 7.43 15.44
CA GLY A 28 -11.94 6.50 14.48
C GLY A 28 -11.57 6.70 13.01
N LYS A 29 -10.61 7.56 12.67
CA LYS A 29 -10.18 7.69 11.27
C LYS A 29 -9.22 6.54 10.93
N GLU A 30 -9.76 5.32 10.80
CA GLU A 30 -9.06 4.23 10.12
C GLU A 30 -8.53 4.80 8.81
N ALA A 31 -7.21 4.86 8.69
CA ALA A 31 -6.57 5.32 7.46
C ALA A 31 -7.08 4.43 6.35
N HIS A 32 -7.96 4.98 5.51
CA HIS A 32 -8.43 4.30 4.32
C HIS A 32 -7.20 4.22 3.43
N LEU A 33 -6.43 3.14 3.57
CA LEU A 33 -5.23 2.93 2.78
C LEU A 33 -5.71 2.83 1.33
N PRO A 34 -5.39 3.83 0.48
CA PRO A 34 -5.73 3.71 -0.92
C PRO A 34 -5.01 2.47 -1.43
N ASN A 35 -5.77 1.58 -2.07
CA ASN A 35 -5.33 0.30 -2.64
C ASN A 35 -5.05 -0.79 -1.58
N MET A 36 -6.00 -1.70 -1.38
CA MET A 36 -5.82 -2.87 -0.49
C MET A 36 -4.93 -3.97 -1.11
N LYS A 37 -3.99 -3.60 -2.01
CA LYS A 37 -3.21 -4.57 -2.78
C LYS A 37 -1.73 -4.53 -2.42
N VAL A 38 -1.18 -5.68 -2.06
CA VAL A 38 0.24 -5.90 -1.75
C VAL A 38 0.87 -6.82 -2.80
N LEU A 39 2.13 -6.56 -3.12
CA LEU A 39 2.93 -7.48 -3.94
C LEU A 39 3.97 -8.19 -3.05
N VAL A 40 3.88 -9.52 -2.97
CA VAL A 40 4.89 -10.38 -2.32
C VAL A 40 5.88 -10.85 -3.38
N VAL A 41 7.17 -10.57 -3.16
CA VAL A 41 8.27 -10.94 -4.06
C VAL A 41 9.23 -11.86 -3.31
N GLU A 42 9.22 -13.14 -3.66
CA GLU A 42 9.87 -14.22 -2.92
C GLU A 42 10.04 -15.41 -3.88
N ASP A 43 11.26 -15.94 -3.99
CA ASP A 43 11.58 -17.04 -4.92
C ASP A 43 11.26 -18.42 -4.33
N ASN A 44 11.20 -18.54 -3.00
CA ASN A 44 10.78 -19.76 -2.35
C ASN A 44 9.25 -19.90 -2.36
N PRO A 45 8.69 -20.91 -3.05
CA PRO A 45 7.24 -21.05 -3.19
C PRO A 45 6.51 -21.31 -1.86
N VAL A 46 7.21 -21.86 -0.85
CA VAL A 46 6.63 -22.09 0.49
C VAL A 46 6.54 -20.77 1.26
N SER A 47 7.63 -20.00 1.31
CA SER A 47 7.65 -18.67 1.93
C SER A 47 6.66 -17.73 1.25
N GLN A 48 6.63 -17.72 -0.09
CA GLN A 48 5.72 -16.88 -0.86
C GLN A 48 4.26 -17.21 -0.54
N LYS A 49 3.92 -18.50 -0.49
CA LYS A 49 2.56 -18.95 -0.16
C LYS A 49 2.18 -18.63 1.29
N LEU A 50 3.11 -18.79 2.23
CA LEU A 50 2.89 -18.45 3.64
C LEU A 50 2.59 -16.95 3.80
N MET A 51 3.44 -16.08 3.26
CA MET A 51 3.27 -14.63 3.33
C MET A 51 1.95 -14.19 2.68
N LYS A 52 1.63 -14.76 1.51
CA LYS A 52 0.36 -14.52 0.82
C LYS A 52 -0.83 -14.86 1.71
N LEU A 53 -0.86 -16.07 2.28
CA LEU A 53 -1.96 -16.51 3.14
C LEU A 53 -2.12 -15.62 4.38
N MET A 54 -1.01 -15.21 5.01
CA MET A 54 -1.05 -14.32 6.17
C MET A 54 -1.69 -12.97 5.84
N LEU A 55 -1.31 -12.37 4.70
CA LEU A 55 -1.87 -11.09 4.26
C LEU A 55 -3.34 -11.22 3.83
N GLU A 56 -3.70 -12.29 3.11
CA GLU A 56 -5.10 -12.55 2.72
C GLU A 56 -6.02 -12.75 3.94
N CYS A 57 -5.53 -13.40 5.01
CA CYS A 57 -6.25 -13.54 6.27
C CYS A 57 -6.54 -12.19 6.96
N GLU A 58 -5.67 -11.20 6.76
CA GLU A 58 -5.84 -9.82 7.24
C GLU A 58 -6.65 -8.95 6.27
N GLY A 59 -7.23 -9.54 5.21
CA GLY A 59 -8.13 -8.85 4.29
C GLY A 59 -7.45 -8.12 3.13
N TRP A 60 -6.16 -8.35 2.90
CA TRP A 60 -5.43 -7.77 1.77
C TRP A 60 -5.64 -8.57 0.48
N GLU A 61 -5.71 -7.87 -0.65
CA GLU A 61 -5.49 -8.47 -1.96
C GLU A 61 -3.99 -8.66 -2.18
N VAL A 62 -3.57 -9.84 -2.65
CA VAL A 62 -2.15 -10.16 -2.77
C VAL A 62 -1.81 -10.71 -4.15
N ASP A 63 -0.93 -9.99 -4.85
CA ASP A 63 -0.21 -10.54 -5.99
C ASP A 63 1.13 -11.13 -5.53
N THR A 64 1.64 -12.09 -6.31
CA THR A 64 2.98 -12.64 -6.09
C THR A 64 3.88 -12.48 -7.30
N ALA A 65 5.19 -12.48 -7.05
CA ALA A 65 6.26 -12.54 -8.02
C ALA A 65 7.39 -13.44 -7.50
N GLU A 66 7.93 -14.30 -8.35
CA GLU A 66 8.99 -15.28 -7.99
C GLU A 66 10.42 -14.77 -8.24
N ASN A 67 10.59 -13.54 -8.72
CA ASN A 67 11.88 -12.89 -8.87
C ASN A 67 11.73 -11.36 -9.01
N GLY A 68 12.85 -10.64 -8.91
CA GLY A 68 12.86 -9.18 -8.98
C GLY A 68 12.43 -8.60 -10.34
N GLN A 69 12.59 -9.33 -11.46
CA GLN A 69 12.18 -8.82 -12.78
C GLN A 69 10.65 -8.78 -12.88
N LEU A 70 9.98 -9.86 -12.45
CA LEU A 70 8.53 -9.91 -12.41
C LEU A 70 7.95 -8.87 -11.46
N ALA A 71 8.66 -8.56 -10.36
CA ALA A 71 8.26 -7.49 -9.45
C ALA A 71 8.30 -6.11 -10.13
N VAL A 72 9.39 -5.82 -10.84
CA VAL A 72 9.56 -4.60 -11.63
C VAL A 72 8.49 -4.49 -12.73
N ASP A 73 8.14 -5.59 -13.39
CA ASP A 73 7.14 -5.59 -14.47
C ASP A 73 5.72 -5.37 -13.92
N LYS A 74 5.40 -6.01 -12.78
CA LYS A 74 4.10 -5.83 -12.10
C LYS A 74 3.94 -4.42 -11.54
N SER A 75 5.00 -3.85 -10.95
CA SER A 75 4.94 -2.49 -10.39
C SER A 75 4.75 -1.40 -11.45
N LEU A 76 4.93 -1.70 -12.74
CA LEU A 76 4.64 -0.76 -13.83
C LEU A 76 3.15 -0.60 -14.13
N VAL A 77 2.39 -1.68 -13.96
CA VAL A 77 1.01 -1.78 -14.45
C VAL A 77 -0.02 -1.84 -13.34
N THR A 78 0.43 -1.92 -12.09
CA THR A 78 -0.42 -2.03 -10.91
C THR A 78 0.14 -1.15 -9.80
N GLU A 79 -0.73 -0.31 -9.24
CA GLU A 79 -0.41 0.44 -8.03
C GLU A 79 -0.63 -0.44 -6.80
N TYR A 80 0.44 -0.64 -6.04
CA TYR A 80 0.42 -1.41 -4.79
C TYR A 80 0.53 -0.46 -3.59
N ALA A 81 -0.04 -0.84 -2.45
CA ALA A 81 0.19 -0.14 -1.19
C ALA A 81 1.62 -0.36 -0.68
N CYS A 82 2.17 -1.55 -0.90
CA CYS A 82 3.58 -1.85 -0.66
C CYS A 82 4.03 -3.09 -1.43
N LEU A 83 5.34 -3.22 -1.56
CA LEU A 83 6.03 -4.43 -1.98
C LEU A 83 6.74 -5.03 -0.76
N LEU A 84 6.50 -6.31 -0.49
CA LEU A 84 7.32 -7.12 0.41
C LEU A 84 8.36 -7.85 -0.45
N MET A 85 9.63 -7.50 -0.32
CA MET A 85 10.68 -7.87 -1.27
C MET A 85 11.77 -8.70 -0.58
N ASP A 86 11.95 -9.94 -1.00
CA ASP A 86 13.14 -10.71 -0.63
C ASP A 86 14.41 -10.10 -1.23
N CYS A 87 15.51 -10.17 -0.49
CA CYS A 87 16.80 -9.62 -0.89
C CYS A 87 17.52 -10.51 -1.89
N ASP A 88 17.49 -11.84 -1.71
CA ASP A 88 18.34 -12.79 -2.41
C ASP A 88 17.51 -13.69 -3.32
N MET A 89 17.38 -13.33 -4.61
CA MET A 89 16.60 -14.09 -5.58
C MET A 89 17.38 -14.34 -6.89
N PRO A 90 17.04 -15.40 -7.65
CA PRO A 90 17.56 -15.59 -9.00
C PRO A 90 17.04 -14.52 -9.97
N VAL A 91 17.69 -14.44 -11.15
CA VAL A 91 17.35 -13.53 -12.27
C VAL A 91 17.59 -12.03 -11.98
N LYS A 92 16.97 -11.50 -10.93
CA LYS A 92 17.14 -10.14 -10.45
C LYS A 92 16.90 -10.14 -8.94
N ASP A 93 17.92 -9.75 -8.21
CA ASP A 93 17.86 -9.69 -6.74
C ASP A 93 16.99 -8.50 -6.26
N GLY A 94 16.63 -8.50 -4.98
CA GLY A 94 15.77 -7.47 -4.40
C GLY A 94 16.39 -6.08 -4.41
N TRP A 95 17.73 -5.97 -4.37
CA TRP A 95 18.45 -4.70 -4.41
C TRP A 95 18.40 -4.08 -5.81
N GLN A 96 18.65 -4.88 -6.84
CA GLN A 96 18.57 -4.51 -8.24
C GLN A 96 17.13 -4.12 -8.62
N ALA A 97 16.14 -4.92 -8.21
CA ALA A 97 14.73 -4.62 -8.42
C ALA A 97 14.32 -3.31 -7.76
N THR A 98 14.69 -3.12 -6.48
CA THR A 98 14.41 -1.88 -5.75
C THR A 98 15.04 -0.67 -6.45
N ARG A 99 16.30 -0.76 -6.87
CA ARG A 99 16.98 0.33 -7.60
C ARG A 99 16.24 0.69 -8.88
N GLU A 100 15.88 -0.30 -9.69
CA GLU A 100 15.18 -0.07 -10.96
C GLU A 100 13.79 0.55 -10.75
N ILE A 101 13.05 0.12 -9.72
CA ILE A 101 11.78 0.74 -9.35
C ILE A 101 11.98 2.22 -8.99
N ARG A 102 12.98 2.54 -8.16
CA ARG A 102 13.29 3.94 -7.79
C ARG A 102 13.69 4.80 -8.98
N GLU A 103 14.47 4.27 -9.92
CA GLU A 103 14.86 4.99 -11.15
C GLU A 103 13.63 5.33 -12.01
N ARG A 104 12.66 4.42 -12.09
CA ARG A 104 11.41 4.62 -12.84
C ARG A 104 10.50 5.64 -12.17
N GLU A 105 10.39 5.61 -10.85
CA GLU A 105 9.68 6.61 -10.06
C GLU A 105 10.28 8.00 -10.25
N ALA A 106 11.61 8.13 -10.17
CA ALA A 106 12.31 9.39 -10.40
C ALA A 106 12.12 9.92 -11.83
N GLY A 107 11.99 9.02 -12.81
CA GLY A 107 11.70 9.36 -14.21
C GLY A 107 10.23 9.71 -14.49
N GLY A 108 9.36 9.75 -13.47
CA GLY A 108 7.93 10.02 -13.62
C GLY A 108 7.15 8.92 -14.34
N LYS A 109 7.73 7.72 -14.45
CA LYS A 109 7.11 6.56 -15.13
C LYS A 109 6.22 5.73 -14.20
N SER A 110 6.30 5.96 -12.89
CA SER A 110 5.51 5.27 -11.86
C SER A 110 5.34 6.15 -10.62
N SER A 111 4.24 5.95 -9.90
CA SER A 111 4.04 6.49 -8.54
C SER A 111 5.03 5.85 -7.57
N TRP A 112 5.42 6.60 -6.52
CA TRP A 112 6.28 6.07 -5.47
C TRP A 112 5.57 4.98 -4.65
N VAL A 113 6.22 3.84 -4.45
CA VAL A 113 5.68 2.73 -3.64
C VAL A 113 6.60 2.36 -2.47
N PRO A 114 6.08 2.12 -1.24
CA PRO A 114 6.86 1.52 -0.17
C PRO A 114 7.42 0.15 -0.55
N ILE A 115 8.72 -0.08 -0.33
CA ILE A 115 9.36 -1.38 -0.50
C ILE A 115 9.93 -1.77 0.86
N ILE A 116 9.46 -2.89 1.40
CA ILE A 116 9.88 -3.44 2.69
C ILE A 116 10.71 -4.68 2.40
N ALA A 117 11.99 -4.63 2.77
CA ALA A 117 12.85 -5.80 2.66
C ALA A 117 12.38 -6.88 3.64
N VAL A 118 12.15 -8.09 3.13
CA VAL A 118 11.89 -9.29 3.92
C VAL A 118 13.13 -10.16 3.80
N THR A 119 13.74 -10.54 4.92
CA THR A 119 14.96 -11.34 4.90
C THR A 119 14.89 -12.33 6.04
N ALA A 120 15.06 -13.61 5.74
CA ALA A 120 15.41 -14.61 6.73
C ALA A 120 16.90 -14.92 6.56
N ARG A 121 17.76 -14.23 7.32
CA ARG A 121 19.16 -14.66 7.43
C ARG A 121 19.18 -15.98 8.18
N ASN A 122 19.50 -17.06 7.48
CA ASN A 122 19.87 -18.32 8.12
C ASN A 122 21.22 -18.09 8.81
N ALA A 123 21.18 -17.89 10.13
CA ALA A 123 22.37 -17.88 10.98
C ALA A 123 22.80 -19.31 11.30
#